data_AF-A0A1G4IGJ3-F1
#
_entry.id   AF-A0A1G4IGJ3-F1
#
_cell.length_a   1.000
_cell.length_b   1.000
_cell.length_c   1.000
_cell.angle_alpha   90.00
_cell.angle_beta   90.00
_cell.angle_gamma   90.00
#
_symmetry.space_group_name_H-M   'P 1'
#
loop_
_entity.id
_entity.type
_entity.pdbx_description
1 polymer ?
#
loop_
_entity_poly.entity_id
_entity_poly.type
_entity_poly.pdbx_seq_one_letter_code
_entity_poly.pdbx_strand_id
1 'polypeptide(L)'
;MNDLRQRALRCRAQLTERLQPYTEKLDGALQTGFDISLRTLKRAFMILTAVGAALLILLIVLLVCLVASVLGSLFIRWYVLLLAPGTELFTLSFNTMPLETEQWRLHKLNNMVSQLEPTRESPLLHRGDENSTASLVGLGGGVNANLVSVLQNEAAGLKMSLITKLVRNTVATSTLVIPSRVYRQVFLPHGGVSVEGLFKQRKPMFNARGVYAAKMQLVFAKEDIGREVSMFLESSMLMAKDPYISQSLGALDVLFKMDSSFTLITGEKPRSWPVELFMWSVSKFLCVPIWCYQKLAPLLNPDVFPMFDPETEVAVVTPVYSDFEPPLYLQPHLRAINFTLYQSEEGLQPKVRLRRLHLHTSVELSGLAYYFSNYAVSSFVGAAVLLQVLLGGAALVALVFVFIVGRSWGAELMQLNGDAPDDEGY
;
A
#
# COMPACT_ATOMS: atom_id res chain seq x y z
N MET A 1 68.38 -89.20 30.94
CA MET A 1 67.47 -88.29 30.20
C MET A 1 65.99 -88.42 30.59
N ASN A 2 65.46 -89.62 30.87
CA ASN A 2 64.03 -89.79 31.21
C ASN A 2 63.63 -89.20 32.59
N ASP A 3 64.52 -89.22 33.57
CA ASP A 3 64.23 -88.74 34.93
C ASP A 3 64.09 -87.20 35.01
N LEU A 4 64.90 -86.46 34.25
CA LEU A 4 64.77 -85.00 34.11
C LEU A 4 63.46 -84.61 33.41
N ARG A 5 63.01 -85.43 32.45
CA ARG A 5 61.74 -85.23 31.75
C ARG A 5 60.55 -85.44 32.68
N GLN A 6 60.60 -86.46 33.55
CA GLN A 6 59.57 -86.69 34.56
C GLN A 6 59.52 -85.58 35.62
N ARG A 7 60.67 -85.06 36.07
CA ARG A 7 60.69 -83.92 37.01
C ARG A 7 60.18 -82.64 36.38
N ALA A 8 60.52 -82.37 35.11
CA ALA A 8 59.99 -81.22 34.38
C ALA A 8 58.47 -81.31 34.20
N LEU A 9 57.93 -82.51 33.92
CA LEU A 9 56.49 -82.72 33.80
C LEU A 9 55.75 -82.58 35.14
N ARG A 10 56.33 -83.04 36.26
CA ARG A 10 55.75 -82.83 37.60
C ARG A 10 55.79 -81.37 38.04
N CYS A 11 56.90 -80.67 37.81
CA CYS A 11 56.98 -79.24 38.07
C CYS A 11 55.96 -78.47 37.23
N ARG A 12 55.80 -78.83 35.95
CA ARG A 12 54.78 -78.22 35.08
C ARG A 12 53.36 -78.48 35.61
N ALA A 13 53.06 -79.72 36.03
CA ALA A 13 51.75 -80.07 36.60
C ALA A 13 51.45 -79.30 37.89
N GLN A 14 52.42 -79.18 38.80
CA GLN A 14 52.27 -78.39 40.03
C GLN A 14 52.14 -76.89 39.77
N LEU A 15 52.84 -76.36 38.75
CA LEU A 15 52.71 -74.97 38.34
C LEU A 15 51.34 -74.69 37.74
N THR A 16 50.83 -75.59 36.89
CA THR A 16 49.48 -75.46 36.32
C THR A 16 48.42 -75.56 37.41
N GLU A 17 48.55 -76.48 38.36
CA GLU A 17 47.62 -76.64 39.49
C GLU A 17 47.59 -75.40 40.40
N ARG A 18 48.76 -74.77 40.62
CA ARG A 18 48.83 -73.50 41.39
C ARG A 18 48.33 -72.28 40.62
N LEU A 19 48.45 -72.25 39.30
CA LEU A 19 48.00 -71.14 38.45
C LEU A 19 46.52 -71.19 38.12
N GLN A 20 45.93 -72.39 38.07
CA GLN A 20 44.53 -72.63 37.75
C GLN A 20 43.52 -71.79 38.58
N PRO A 21 43.64 -71.67 39.92
CA PRO A 21 42.73 -70.83 40.69
C PRO A 21 42.93 -69.32 40.45
N TYR A 22 44.11 -68.90 39.98
CA TYR A 22 44.36 -67.50 39.60
C TYR A 22 43.80 -67.18 38.22
N THR A 23 43.91 -68.11 37.27
CA THR A 23 43.30 -67.96 35.93
C THR A 23 41.78 -67.96 36.02
N GLU A 24 41.18 -68.83 36.83
CA GLU A 24 39.72 -68.88 37.03
C GLU A 24 39.19 -67.60 37.70
N LYS A 25 39.93 -67.03 38.67
CA LYS A 25 39.58 -65.73 39.28
C LYS A 25 39.73 -64.57 38.29
N LEU A 26 40.74 -64.60 37.42
CA LEU A 26 40.92 -63.59 36.38
C LEU A 26 39.80 -63.66 35.34
N ASP A 27 39.44 -64.86 34.90
CA ASP A 27 38.38 -65.10 33.92
C ASP A 27 37.01 -64.69 34.48
N GLY A 28 36.73 -65.01 35.76
CA GLY A 28 35.52 -64.56 36.44
C GLY A 28 35.44 -63.03 36.61
N ALA A 29 36.57 -62.37 36.93
CA ALA A 29 36.66 -60.92 37.04
C ALA A 29 36.53 -60.22 35.67
N LEU A 30 37.08 -60.82 34.61
CA LEU A 30 36.94 -60.36 33.22
C LEU A 30 35.50 -60.52 32.72
N GLN A 31 34.85 -61.64 33.00
CA GLN A 31 33.45 -61.86 32.64
C GLN A 31 32.50 -60.90 33.37
N THR A 32 32.66 -60.72 34.68
CA THR A 32 31.86 -59.74 35.44
C THR A 32 32.13 -58.30 34.97
N GLY A 33 33.39 -57.94 34.68
CA GLY A 33 33.74 -56.65 34.08
C GLY A 33 33.14 -56.45 32.68
N PHE A 34 33.10 -57.50 31.86
CA PHE A 34 32.47 -57.48 30.54
C PHE A 34 30.96 -57.31 30.65
N ASP A 35 30.30 -58.00 31.59
CA ASP A 35 28.85 -57.87 31.81
C ASP A 35 28.43 -56.52 32.37
N ILE A 36 29.26 -55.91 33.22
CA ILE A 36 29.02 -54.55 33.75
C ILE A 36 29.22 -53.53 32.62
N SER A 37 30.28 -53.66 31.82
CA SER A 37 30.55 -52.76 30.71
C SER A 37 29.52 -52.86 29.58
N LEU A 38 29.01 -54.07 29.27
CA LEU A 38 27.89 -54.26 28.33
C LEU A 38 26.59 -53.65 28.85
N ARG A 39 26.30 -53.78 30.15
CA ARG A 39 25.11 -53.16 30.77
C ARG A 39 25.19 -51.63 30.75
N THR A 40 26.34 -51.04 31.04
CA THR A 40 26.52 -49.59 30.97
C THR A 40 26.48 -49.08 29.53
N LEU A 41 27.07 -49.81 28.57
CA LEU A 41 27.00 -49.46 27.14
C LEU A 41 25.57 -49.52 26.61
N LYS A 42 24.81 -50.58 26.94
CA LYS A 42 23.38 -50.70 26.57
C LYS A 42 22.54 -49.57 27.16
N ARG A 43 22.75 -49.22 28.44
CA ARG A 43 22.06 -48.08 29.07
C ARG A 43 22.44 -46.76 28.43
N ALA A 44 23.71 -46.53 28.14
CA ALA A 44 24.17 -45.33 27.45
C ALA A 44 23.56 -45.21 26.05
N PHE A 45 23.47 -46.33 25.30
CA PHE A 45 22.82 -46.37 24.00
C PHE A 45 21.31 -46.09 24.08
N MET A 46 20.61 -46.66 25.06
CA MET A 46 19.18 -46.39 25.30
C MET A 46 18.93 -44.92 25.68
N ILE A 47 19.79 -44.32 26.51
CA ILE A 47 19.69 -42.90 26.87
C ILE A 47 19.96 -42.02 25.64
N LEU A 48 21.00 -42.34 24.87
CA LEU A 48 21.36 -41.57 23.67
C LEU A 48 20.25 -41.61 22.62
N THR A 49 19.66 -42.78 22.38
CA THR A 49 18.53 -42.95 21.46
C THR A 49 17.27 -42.22 21.95
N ALA A 50 16.98 -42.26 23.25
CA ALA A 50 15.88 -41.50 23.84
C ALA A 50 16.07 -39.97 23.73
N VAL A 51 17.29 -39.47 24.00
CA VAL A 51 17.64 -38.06 23.82
C VAL A 51 17.54 -37.65 22.35
N GLY A 52 18.03 -38.50 21.44
CA GLY A 52 17.91 -38.28 20.00
C GLY A 52 16.46 -38.19 19.53
N ALA A 53 15.59 -39.10 20.00
CA ALA A 53 14.17 -39.07 19.70
C ALA A 53 13.48 -37.81 20.26
N ALA A 54 13.82 -37.41 21.50
CA ALA A 54 13.28 -36.19 22.11
C ALA A 54 13.69 -34.93 21.34
N LEU A 55 14.96 -34.83 20.92
CA LEU A 55 15.45 -33.73 20.08
C LEU A 55 14.76 -33.69 18.71
N LEU A 56 14.49 -34.85 18.11
CA LEU A 56 13.79 -34.94 16.84
C LEU A 56 12.33 -34.47 16.97
N ILE A 57 11.63 -34.89 18.04
CA ILE A 57 10.27 -34.43 18.34
C ILE A 57 10.26 -32.90 18.56
N LEU A 58 11.22 -32.38 19.35
CA LEU A 58 11.37 -30.95 19.57
C LEU A 58 11.55 -30.19 18.24
N LEU A 59 12.40 -30.71 17.35
CA LEU A 59 12.66 -30.10 16.05
C LEU A 59 11.41 -30.09 15.15
N ILE A 60 10.65 -31.20 15.11
CA ILE A 60 9.38 -31.26 14.38
C ILE A 60 8.39 -30.22 14.92
N VAL A 61 8.24 -30.14 16.25
CA VAL A 61 7.32 -29.19 16.90
C VAL A 61 7.73 -27.75 16.61
N LEU A 62 9.03 -27.43 16.65
CA LEU A 62 9.55 -26.10 16.29
C LEU A 62 9.29 -25.74 14.82
N LEU A 63 9.44 -26.70 13.90
CA LEU A 63 9.14 -26.51 12.48
C LEU A 63 7.64 -26.27 12.24
N VAL A 64 6.77 -27.04 12.89
CA VAL A 64 5.31 -26.85 12.80
C VAL A 64 4.92 -25.47 13.35
N CYS A 65 5.50 -25.05 14.48
CA CYS A 65 5.28 -23.71 15.03
C CYS A 65 5.75 -22.61 14.06
N LEU A 66 6.89 -22.81 13.41
CA LEU A 66 7.43 -21.86 12.43
C LEU A 66 6.49 -21.69 11.25
N VAL A 67 6.00 -22.79 10.68
CA VAL A 67 5.04 -22.76 9.57
C VAL A 67 3.73 -22.10 10.00
N ALA A 68 3.19 -22.49 11.16
CA ALA A 68 1.95 -21.92 11.70
C ALA A 68 2.10 -20.42 12.00
N SER A 69 3.26 -19.99 12.49
CA SER A 69 3.56 -18.58 12.74
C SER A 69 3.64 -17.76 11.45
N VAL A 70 4.31 -18.29 10.42
CA VAL A 70 4.39 -17.64 9.10
C VAL A 70 3.00 -17.50 8.48
N LEU A 71 2.22 -18.59 8.46
CA LEU A 71 0.86 -18.57 7.94
C LEU A 71 -0.06 -17.66 8.76
N GLY A 72 0.07 -17.69 10.09
CA GLY A 72 -0.68 -16.81 10.99
C GLY A 72 -0.35 -15.34 10.75
N SER A 73 0.92 -14.99 10.54
CA SER A 73 1.35 -13.63 10.22
C SER A 73 0.74 -13.16 8.88
N LEU A 74 0.76 -14.01 7.86
CA LEU A 74 0.10 -13.72 6.58
C LEU A 74 -1.42 -13.54 6.75
N PHE A 75 -2.06 -14.39 7.55
CA PHE A 75 -3.50 -14.34 7.79
C PHE A 75 -3.90 -13.09 8.59
N ILE A 76 -3.15 -12.71 9.63
CA ILE A 76 -3.37 -11.48 10.40
C ILE A 76 -3.20 -10.26 9.49
N ARG A 77 -2.12 -10.22 8.69
CA ARG A 77 -1.89 -9.14 7.73
C ARG A 77 -3.04 -9.04 6.73
N TRP A 78 -3.46 -10.17 6.17
CA TRP A 78 -4.58 -10.22 5.23
C TRP A 78 -5.88 -9.76 5.88
N TYR A 79 -6.20 -10.23 7.09
CA TYR A 79 -7.40 -9.86 7.84
C TYR A 79 -7.44 -8.36 8.16
N VAL A 80 -6.33 -7.80 8.67
CA VAL A 80 -6.22 -6.37 9.00
C VAL A 80 -6.32 -5.50 7.75
N LEU A 81 -5.75 -5.94 6.62
CA LEU A 81 -5.75 -5.18 5.36
C LEU A 81 -6.95 -5.51 4.45
N LEU A 82 -7.84 -6.41 4.84
CA LEU A 82 -8.98 -6.86 4.02
C LEU A 82 -9.92 -5.69 3.70
N LEU A 83 -10.20 -4.86 4.70
CA LEU A 83 -11.10 -3.72 4.62
C LEU A 83 -10.35 -2.38 4.52
N ALA A 84 -9.02 -2.41 4.59
CA ALA A 84 -8.21 -1.22 4.42
C ALA A 84 -8.33 -0.69 2.98
N PRO A 85 -8.53 0.63 2.78
CA PRO A 85 -8.42 1.24 1.47
C PRO A 85 -7.03 0.96 0.90
N GLY A 86 -6.96 0.49 -0.34
CA GLY A 86 -5.70 0.22 -1.00
C GLY A 86 -4.98 1.53 -1.34
N THR A 87 -3.64 1.51 -1.26
CA THR A 87 -2.85 2.47 -2.04
C THR A 87 -3.00 2.08 -3.51
N GLU A 88 -3.61 2.96 -4.29
CA GLU A 88 -3.93 2.67 -5.69
C GLU A 88 -3.34 3.73 -6.62
N LEU A 89 -2.90 3.25 -7.78
CA LEU A 89 -2.40 4.06 -8.87
C LEU A 89 -3.41 3.99 -10.02
N PHE A 90 -4.03 5.12 -10.32
CA PHE A 90 -5.00 5.26 -11.39
C PHE A 90 -4.36 5.91 -12.61
N THR A 91 -4.47 5.25 -13.76
CA THR A 91 -4.24 5.88 -15.07
C THR A 91 -5.49 6.66 -15.45
N LEU A 92 -5.35 7.97 -15.69
CA LEU A 92 -6.46 8.80 -16.10
C LEU A 92 -6.40 9.09 -17.60
N SER A 93 -7.53 8.89 -18.29
CA SER A 93 -7.73 9.42 -19.62
C SER A 93 -7.97 10.91 -19.54
N PHE A 94 -7.30 11.68 -20.40
CA PHE A 94 -7.48 13.12 -20.48
C PHE A 94 -8.29 13.48 -21.71
N ASN A 95 -9.16 14.48 -21.56
CA ASN A 95 -9.79 15.14 -22.67
C ASN A 95 -9.11 16.49 -22.91
N THR A 96 -8.64 16.68 -24.14
CA THR A 96 -8.00 17.92 -24.59
C THR A 96 -9.01 18.94 -25.13
N MET A 97 -10.30 18.58 -25.22
CA MET A 97 -11.39 19.50 -25.52
C MET A 97 -11.98 20.09 -24.22
N PRO A 98 -11.72 21.38 -23.91
CA PRO A 98 -12.03 21.95 -22.60
C PRO A 98 -13.51 22.37 -22.40
N LEU A 99 -14.38 22.24 -23.42
CA LEU A 99 -15.74 22.79 -23.36
C LEU A 99 -16.87 21.88 -23.87
N GLU A 100 -16.58 20.83 -24.65
CA GLU A 100 -17.67 19.95 -25.11
C GLU A 100 -18.12 18.96 -24.04
N THR A 101 -17.23 18.57 -23.11
CA THR A 101 -17.54 17.52 -22.13
C THR A 101 -17.97 18.01 -20.76
N GLU A 102 -17.94 19.32 -20.49
CA GLU A 102 -18.29 19.89 -19.17
C GLU A 102 -19.32 21.03 -19.26
N GLN A 103 -20.51 20.74 -19.80
CA GLN A 103 -21.64 21.69 -19.89
C GLN A 103 -22.02 22.35 -18.55
N TRP A 104 -21.70 21.71 -17.42
CA TRP A 104 -21.93 22.25 -16.07
C TRP A 104 -20.98 23.41 -15.71
N ARG A 105 -19.74 23.43 -16.25
CA ARG A 105 -18.83 24.57 -16.10
C ARG A 105 -19.32 25.77 -16.88
N LEU A 106 -19.86 25.53 -18.07
CA LEU A 106 -20.57 26.55 -18.85
C LEU A 106 -21.74 27.11 -18.05
N HIS A 107 -22.52 26.27 -17.35
CA HIS A 107 -23.63 26.74 -16.51
C HIS A 107 -23.15 27.60 -15.33
N LYS A 108 -22.09 27.20 -14.61
CA LYS A 108 -21.53 27.99 -13.50
C LYS A 108 -20.90 29.30 -13.99
N LEU A 109 -20.21 29.27 -15.12
CA LEU A 109 -19.69 30.47 -15.76
C LEU A 109 -20.85 31.39 -16.17
N ASN A 110 -21.91 30.85 -16.78
CA ASN A 110 -23.11 31.61 -17.12
C ASN A 110 -23.76 32.23 -15.88
N ASN A 111 -23.77 31.52 -14.75
CA ASN A 111 -24.32 32.01 -13.49
C ASN A 111 -23.44 33.09 -12.84
N MET A 112 -22.10 32.97 -12.87
CA MET A 112 -21.19 34.04 -12.43
C MET A 112 -21.31 35.27 -13.32
N VAL A 113 -21.47 35.03 -14.62
CA VAL A 113 -21.62 36.04 -15.65
C VAL A 113 -22.99 36.73 -15.59
N SER A 114 -24.06 36.02 -15.23
CA SER A 114 -25.38 36.61 -15.00
C SER A 114 -25.43 37.43 -13.71
N GLN A 115 -24.53 37.18 -12.75
CA GLN A 115 -24.32 38.04 -11.58
C GLN A 115 -23.52 39.31 -11.92
N LEU A 116 -22.77 39.30 -13.01
CA LEU A 116 -22.06 40.47 -13.57
C LEU A 116 -22.96 41.29 -14.51
N GLU A 117 -24.08 40.74 -14.95
CA GLU A 117 -25.14 41.55 -15.57
C GLU A 117 -25.77 42.42 -14.47
N PRO A 118 -25.96 43.73 -14.69
CA PRO A 118 -26.58 44.59 -13.71
C PRO A 118 -28.01 44.08 -13.46
N THR A 119 -28.21 43.44 -12.31
CA THR A 119 -29.48 42.87 -11.90
C THR A 119 -30.55 43.96 -11.95
N ARG A 120 -31.48 43.83 -12.88
CA ARG A 120 -32.69 44.64 -12.99
C ARG A 120 -33.64 44.22 -11.87
N GLU A 121 -33.37 44.64 -10.64
CA GLU A 121 -34.31 44.54 -9.53
C GLU A 121 -34.68 45.94 -9.03
N SER A 122 -35.70 46.55 -9.65
CA SER A 122 -36.55 47.48 -8.91
C SER A 122 -37.58 46.64 -8.16
N PRO A 123 -37.60 46.62 -6.83
CA PRO A 123 -38.68 45.98 -6.11
C PRO A 123 -39.96 46.76 -6.40
N LEU A 124 -40.96 46.06 -6.93
CA LEU A 124 -42.33 46.54 -7.04
C LEU A 124 -42.84 46.94 -5.65
N LEU A 125 -42.96 48.23 -5.39
CA LEU A 125 -43.88 48.76 -4.38
C LEU A 125 -45.09 49.35 -5.10
N HIS A 126 -46.19 48.65 -4.92
CA HIS A 126 -47.54 48.99 -5.33
C HIS A 126 -48.10 50.08 -4.39
N ARG A 127 -49.05 50.87 -4.91
CA ARG A 127 -49.98 51.77 -4.19
C ARG A 127 -49.41 53.17 -3.88
N GLY A 128 -49.95 54.28 -4.33
CA GLY A 128 -51.18 54.64 -5.05
C GLY A 128 -51.41 56.11 -4.69
N ASP A 129 -51.63 56.97 -5.68
CA ASP A 129 -52.62 58.05 -5.63
C ASP A 129 -52.50 58.94 -6.86
N GLU A 130 -53.69 59.31 -7.33
CA GLU A 130 -53.99 60.03 -8.56
C GLU A 130 -53.70 61.53 -8.40
N ASN A 131 -53.52 62.18 -9.55
CA ASN A 131 -53.48 63.63 -9.78
C ASN A 131 -52.16 64.33 -9.44
N SER A 132 -51.37 64.62 -10.47
CA SER A 132 -51.02 66.01 -10.88
C SER A 132 -50.15 66.02 -12.15
N THR A 133 -50.81 66.33 -13.27
CA THR A 133 -50.35 67.23 -14.35
C THR A 133 -48.88 67.23 -14.79
N ALA A 134 -48.72 66.77 -16.02
CA ALA A 134 -48.10 67.49 -17.15
C ALA A 134 -46.57 67.70 -17.20
N SER A 135 -46.05 67.25 -18.35
CA SER A 135 -44.84 67.69 -19.05
C SER A 135 -43.50 67.20 -18.52
N LEU A 136 -43.06 66.03 -19.04
CA LEU A 136 -41.76 65.84 -19.69
C LEU A 136 -41.63 64.37 -20.15
N VAL A 137 -42.51 63.96 -21.06
CA VAL A 137 -42.23 62.79 -21.91
C VAL A 137 -41.49 63.31 -23.13
N GLY A 138 -40.26 62.82 -23.33
CA GLY A 138 -39.65 62.74 -24.65
C GLY A 138 -38.40 63.59 -24.85
N LEU A 139 -37.27 63.19 -24.26
CA LEU A 139 -35.92 63.47 -24.81
C LEU A 139 -34.76 62.67 -24.16
N GLY A 140 -35.04 61.51 -23.53
CA GLY A 140 -34.00 60.68 -22.89
C GLY A 140 -34.08 59.17 -23.16
N GLY A 141 -35.06 58.70 -23.93
CA GLY A 141 -35.33 57.26 -24.12
C GLY A 141 -34.36 56.54 -25.06
N GLY A 142 -33.73 57.23 -26.01
CA GLY A 142 -32.80 56.63 -26.97
C GLY A 142 -31.37 56.48 -26.44
N VAL A 143 -30.96 57.35 -25.51
CA VAL A 143 -29.59 57.35 -24.97
C VAL A 143 -29.38 56.21 -23.97
N ASN A 144 -30.38 55.93 -23.12
CA ASN A 144 -30.31 54.82 -22.16
C ASN A 144 -30.42 53.44 -22.84
N ALA A 145 -31.21 53.28 -23.89
CA ALA A 145 -31.27 52.03 -24.64
C ALA A 145 -29.95 51.73 -25.37
N ASN A 146 -29.33 52.76 -25.95
CA ASN A 146 -28.01 52.64 -26.57
C ASN A 146 -26.93 52.36 -25.52
N LEU A 147 -26.92 53.05 -24.38
CA LEU A 147 -25.94 52.83 -23.31
C LEU A 147 -26.06 51.42 -22.71
N VAL A 148 -27.28 50.93 -22.51
CA VAL A 148 -27.55 49.55 -22.07
C VAL A 148 -27.11 48.54 -23.13
N SER A 149 -27.34 48.81 -24.42
CA SER A 149 -26.87 47.93 -25.51
C SER A 149 -25.34 47.92 -25.63
N VAL A 150 -24.68 49.05 -25.38
CA VAL A 150 -23.21 49.17 -25.37
C VAL A 150 -22.63 48.41 -24.18
N LEU A 151 -23.19 48.59 -22.97
CA LEU A 151 -22.81 47.83 -21.78
C LEU A 151 -23.04 46.33 -21.96
N GLN A 152 -24.13 45.93 -22.62
CA GLN A 152 -24.42 44.53 -22.90
C GLN A 152 -23.46 43.93 -23.94
N ASN A 153 -23.07 44.72 -24.94
CA ASN A 153 -22.07 44.32 -25.95
C ASN A 153 -20.65 44.27 -25.35
N GLU A 154 -20.29 45.20 -24.47
CA GLU A 154 -19.02 45.17 -23.73
C GLU A 154 -18.98 44.01 -22.75
N ALA A 155 -20.07 43.75 -22.02
CA ALA A 155 -20.19 42.58 -21.16
C ALA A 155 -20.11 41.28 -21.98
N ALA A 156 -20.78 41.19 -23.13
CA ALA A 156 -20.66 40.05 -24.03
C ALA A 156 -19.23 39.87 -24.58
N GLY A 157 -18.55 40.97 -24.90
CA GLY A 157 -17.14 40.98 -25.28
C GLY A 157 -16.23 40.47 -24.17
N LEU A 158 -16.46 40.90 -22.93
CA LEU A 158 -15.75 40.43 -21.74
C LEU A 158 -16.04 38.95 -21.44
N LYS A 159 -17.28 38.51 -21.61
CA LYS A 159 -17.67 37.08 -21.51
C LYS A 159 -16.89 36.25 -22.51
N MET A 160 -16.89 36.66 -23.78
CA MET A 160 -16.22 35.92 -24.84
C MET A 160 -14.70 35.95 -24.68
N SER A 161 -14.12 37.04 -24.20
CA SER A 161 -12.68 37.13 -23.95
C SER A 161 -12.26 36.23 -22.77
N LEU A 162 -13.04 36.17 -21.69
CA LEU A 162 -12.80 35.30 -20.55
C LEU A 162 -12.95 33.83 -20.94
N ILE A 163 -14.01 33.48 -21.68
CA ILE A 163 -14.18 32.14 -22.24
C ILE A 163 -12.98 31.80 -23.12
N THR A 164 -12.62 32.66 -24.07
CA THR A 164 -11.50 32.42 -24.99
C THR A 164 -10.19 32.21 -24.23
N LYS A 165 -9.93 33.03 -23.20
CA LYS A 165 -8.76 32.88 -22.32
C LYS A 165 -8.81 31.56 -21.56
N LEU A 166 -9.96 31.16 -21.04
CA LEU A 166 -10.13 29.86 -20.38
C LEU A 166 -9.87 28.70 -21.35
N VAL A 167 -10.41 28.73 -22.57
CA VAL A 167 -10.20 27.70 -23.61
C VAL A 167 -8.73 27.61 -23.99
N ARG A 168 -8.07 28.77 -24.18
CA ARG A 168 -6.67 28.84 -24.55
C ARG A 168 -5.74 28.40 -23.43
N ASN A 169 -6.08 28.70 -22.19
CA ASN A 169 -5.25 28.31 -21.05
C ASN A 169 -5.46 26.84 -20.66
N THR A 170 -6.64 26.27 -20.91
CA THR A 170 -6.90 24.87 -20.52
C THR A 170 -6.15 23.90 -21.43
N VAL A 171 -5.26 23.12 -20.83
CA VAL A 171 -4.44 22.10 -21.51
C VAL A 171 -5.17 20.76 -21.56
N ALA A 172 -5.69 20.32 -20.42
CA ALA A 172 -6.33 19.03 -20.28
C ALA A 172 -7.35 19.04 -19.15
N THR A 173 -8.42 18.27 -19.32
CA THR A 173 -9.43 18.01 -18.30
C THR A 173 -9.58 16.50 -18.11
N SER A 174 -9.79 16.05 -16.88
CA SER A 174 -9.98 14.65 -16.57
C SER A 174 -10.86 14.48 -15.35
N THR A 175 -11.74 13.49 -15.38
CA THR A 175 -12.62 13.15 -14.26
C THR A 175 -12.34 11.74 -13.82
N LEU A 176 -11.96 11.56 -12.55
CA LEU A 176 -11.91 10.26 -11.92
C LEU A 176 -13.23 10.00 -11.20
N VAL A 177 -13.94 8.95 -11.59
CA VAL A 177 -15.09 8.45 -10.84
C VAL A 177 -14.56 7.60 -9.67
N ILE A 178 -14.89 8.00 -8.44
CA ILE A 178 -14.47 7.33 -7.23
C ILE A 178 -15.23 6.00 -7.11
N PRO A 179 -14.54 4.85 -7.01
CA PRO A 179 -15.19 3.58 -6.74
C PRO A 179 -15.83 3.63 -5.34
N SER A 180 -17.13 3.34 -5.29
CA SER A 180 -17.91 3.31 -4.03
C SER A 180 -18.36 1.88 -3.74
N ARG A 181 -18.50 1.52 -2.46
CA ARG A 181 -19.06 0.22 -2.01
C ARG A 181 -20.53 -0.01 -2.36
N VAL A 182 -21.17 0.91 -3.08
CA VAL A 182 -22.62 0.84 -3.31
C VAL A 182 -22.94 -0.29 -4.29
N TYR A 183 -23.52 -1.37 -3.76
CA TYR A 183 -24.03 -2.55 -4.45
C TYR A 183 -24.90 -2.25 -5.68
N ARG A 184 -25.44 -1.04 -5.81
CA ARG A 184 -26.31 -0.63 -6.92
C ARG A 184 -25.60 -0.44 -8.26
N GLN A 185 -24.26 -0.45 -8.31
CA GLN A 185 -23.57 -0.62 -9.61
C GLN A 185 -23.80 -2.02 -10.21
N VAL A 186 -24.18 -3.00 -9.38
CA VAL A 186 -24.63 -4.32 -9.80
C VAL A 186 -26.10 -4.31 -10.21
N PHE A 187 -26.94 -3.44 -9.65
CA PHE A 187 -28.38 -3.38 -9.95
C PHE A 187 -28.77 -2.07 -10.64
N LEU A 188 -29.00 -2.14 -11.94
CA LEU A 188 -29.48 -1.02 -12.76
C LEU A 188 -30.82 -0.49 -12.23
N PRO A 189 -31.15 0.81 -12.45
CA PRO A 189 -32.42 1.41 -12.04
C PRO A 189 -33.67 0.67 -12.54
N HIS A 190 -33.53 -0.11 -13.61
CA HIS A 190 -34.56 -0.92 -14.27
C HIS A 190 -34.71 -2.32 -13.64
N GLY A 191 -34.00 -2.63 -12.54
CA GLY A 191 -34.00 -3.94 -11.89
C GLY A 191 -33.06 -4.98 -12.52
N GLY A 192 -32.37 -4.63 -13.61
CA GLY A 192 -31.40 -5.52 -14.26
C GLY A 192 -30.07 -5.61 -13.51
N VAL A 193 -29.35 -6.73 -13.65
CA VAL A 193 -28.03 -6.91 -13.07
C VAL A 193 -26.95 -6.54 -14.09
N SER A 194 -26.10 -5.54 -13.80
CA SER A 194 -24.93 -5.23 -14.65
C SER A 194 -23.84 -6.26 -14.36
N VAL A 195 -23.56 -7.09 -15.37
CA VAL A 195 -22.51 -8.11 -15.33
C VAL A 195 -21.14 -7.44 -15.17
N GLU A 196 -20.88 -6.28 -15.80
CA GLU A 196 -19.65 -5.53 -15.54
C GLU A 196 -19.56 -5.00 -14.10
N GLY A 197 -20.67 -4.53 -13.52
CA GLY A 197 -20.72 -4.08 -12.13
C GLY A 197 -20.45 -5.21 -11.12
N LEU A 198 -20.82 -6.44 -11.48
CA LEU A 198 -20.60 -7.65 -10.67
C LEU A 198 -19.11 -8.06 -10.64
N PHE A 199 -18.37 -7.83 -11.73
CA PHE A 199 -16.94 -8.17 -11.84
C PHE A 199 -15.98 -6.98 -11.63
N LYS A 200 -16.46 -5.73 -11.61
CA LYS A 200 -15.66 -4.49 -11.41
C LYS A 200 -15.82 -3.85 -10.03
N GLN A 201 -16.13 -4.61 -8.97
CA GLN A 201 -16.09 -4.06 -7.60
C GLN A 201 -14.64 -3.79 -7.19
N ARG A 202 -14.12 -2.61 -7.57
CA ARG A 202 -12.83 -2.10 -7.07
C ARG A 202 -12.95 -1.75 -5.60
N LYS A 203 -11.83 -1.83 -4.87
CA LYS A 203 -11.82 -1.40 -3.47
C LYS A 203 -12.21 0.08 -3.41
N PRO A 204 -13.03 0.48 -2.43
CA PRO A 204 -13.38 1.88 -2.27
C PRO A 204 -12.13 2.70 -1.95
N MET A 205 -12.04 3.87 -2.60
CA MET A 205 -10.96 4.81 -2.39
C MET A 205 -10.99 5.42 -0.98
N PHE A 206 -12.19 5.75 -0.48
CA PHE A 206 -12.44 6.25 0.87
C PHE A 206 -13.29 5.24 1.64
N ASN A 207 -12.72 4.61 2.66
CA ASN A 207 -13.41 3.56 3.43
C ASN A 207 -12.90 3.35 4.86
N ALA A 208 -11.83 4.03 5.24
CA ALA A 208 -11.31 4.02 6.59
C ALA A 208 -11.27 5.43 7.17
N ARG A 209 -11.27 5.50 8.50
CA ARG A 209 -10.85 6.72 9.19
C ARG A 209 -9.33 6.79 9.09
N GLY A 210 -8.82 7.86 8.48
CA GLY A 210 -7.40 8.05 8.25
C GLY A 210 -7.14 9.32 7.46
N VAL A 211 -5.87 9.63 7.30
CA VAL A 211 -5.42 10.82 6.57
C VAL A 211 -5.18 10.41 5.12
N TYR A 212 -5.94 11.01 4.19
CA TYR A 212 -5.82 10.71 2.77
C TYR A 212 -4.93 11.74 2.11
N ALA A 213 -4.00 11.26 1.29
CA ALA A 213 -3.16 12.08 0.45
C ALA A 213 -3.23 11.58 -0.99
N ALA A 214 -3.22 12.50 -1.95
CA ALA A 214 -3.12 12.17 -3.36
C ALA A 214 -2.05 13.00 -4.04
N LYS A 215 -1.29 12.34 -4.89
CA LYS A 215 -0.27 12.92 -5.75
C LYS A 215 -0.59 12.59 -7.18
N MET A 216 -0.33 13.51 -8.09
CA MET A 216 -0.56 13.31 -9.51
C MET A 216 0.74 13.51 -10.27
N GLN A 217 1.13 12.50 -11.04
CA GLN A 217 2.22 12.58 -11.98
C GLN A 217 1.67 13.00 -13.35
N LEU A 218 2.14 14.13 -13.82
CA LEU A 218 1.86 14.70 -15.13
C LEU A 218 3.06 14.43 -16.02
N VAL A 219 2.86 13.68 -17.11
CA VAL A 219 3.93 13.34 -18.06
C VAL A 219 3.69 14.09 -19.36
N PHE A 220 4.61 14.98 -19.69
CA PHE A 220 4.59 15.81 -20.89
C PHE A 220 5.58 15.28 -21.92
N ALA A 221 5.30 15.53 -23.20
CA ALA A 221 6.27 15.29 -24.26
C ALA A 221 7.42 16.31 -24.16
N LYS A 222 8.66 15.83 -24.27
CA LYS A 222 9.84 16.70 -24.30
C LYS A 222 9.84 17.52 -25.59
N GLU A 223 10.11 18.81 -25.47
CA GLU A 223 10.28 19.73 -26.60
C GLU A 223 11.77 19.89 -26.93
N ASP A 224 12.09 20.10 -28.21
CA ASP A 224 13.49 20.25 -28.67
C ASP A 224 14.16 21.50 -28.08
N ILE A 225 13.39 22.57 -27.85
CA ILE A 225 13.85 23.80 -27.19
C ILE A 225 13.13 23.91 -25.86
N GLY A 226 13.86 23.72 -24.76
CA GLY A 226 13.32 23.80 -23.42
C GLY A 226 12.86 25.21 -23.07
N ARG A 227 11.55 25.38 -22.87
CA ARG A 227 10.96 26.60 -22.33
C ARG A 227 10.42 26.35 -20.94
N GLU A 228 10.39 27.43 -20.17
CA GLU A 228 9.81 27.43 -18.83
C GLU A 228 8.33 27.74 -18.92
N VAL A 229 7.50 26.86 -18.39
CA VAL A 229 6.05 26.95 -18.45
C VAL A 229 5.49 26.88 -17.04
N SER A 230 4.77 27.91 -16.66
CA SER A 230 3.99 27.95 -15.42
C SER A 230 2.64 27.31 -15.65
N MET A 231 2.31 26.30 -14.86
CA MET A 231 1.05 25.59 -14.94
C MET A 231 0.31 25.63 -13.61
N PHE A 232 -1.00 25.46 -13.70
CA PHE A 232 -1.92 25.47 -12.58
C PHE A 232 -2.86 24.29 -12.71
N LEU A 233 -2.87 23.43 -11.70
CA LEU A 233 -3.78 22.31 -11.61
C LEU A 233 -4.87 22.66 -10.59
N GLU A 234 -6.10 22.76 -11.08
CA GLU A 234 -7.30 22.82 -10.24
C GLU A 234 -7.84 21.39 -10.09
N SER A 235 -7.98 20.95 -8.85
CA SER A 235 -8.66 19.72 -8.49
C SER A 235 -9.91 20.03 -7.68
N SER A 236 -11.02 19.41 -8.02
CA SER A 236 -12.30 19.63 -7.34
C SER A 236 -12.92 18.30 -6.94
N MET A 237 -13.18 18.17 -5.64
CA MET A 237 -13.81 16.99 -5.07
C MET A 237 -15.32 17.13 -5.16
N LEU A 238 -15.98 16.17 -5.78
CA LEU A 238 -17.41 16.19 -6.05
C LEU A 238 -18.16 15.22 -5.13
N MET A 239 -19.26 15.74 -4.57
CA MET A 239 -20.12 15.06 -3.63
C MET A 239 -21.53 14.90 -4.20
N ALA A 240 -22.14 13.73 -4.04
CA ALA A 240 -23.56 13.53 -4.30
C ALA A 240 -24.40 13.92 -3.08
N LYS A 241 -25.58 14.49 -3.32
CA LYS A 241 -26.55 14.77 -2.24
C LYS A 241 -27.10 13.50 -1.60
N ASP A 242 -27.28 12.44 -2.39
CA ASP A 242 -27.75 11.14 -1.92
C ASP A 242 -26.74 10.06 -2.36
N PRO A 243 -26.15 9.30 -1.43
CA PRO A 243 -25.16 8.28 -1.76
C PRO A 243 -25.78 7.01 -2.38
N TYR A 244 -27.11 6.84 -2.34
CA TYR A 244 -27.79 5.64 -2.85
C TYR A 244 -28.35 5.80 -4.26
N ILE A 245 -28.26 7.02 -4.83
CA ILE A 245 -28.80 7.36 -6.14
C ILE A 245 -27.66 7.73 -7.09
N SER A 246 -27.66 7.15 -8.29
CA SER A 246 -26.75 7.55 -9.36
C SER A 246 -27.12 8.94 -9.86
N GLN A 247 -26.26 9.92 -9.63
CA GLN A 247 -26.41 11.29 -10.11
C GLN A 247 -25.45 11.55 -11.28
N SER A 248 -25.86 12.38 -12.24
CA SER A 248 -24.97 12.83 -13.31
C SER A 248 -23.88 13.75 -12.76
N LEU A 249 -22.72 13.80 -13.42
CA LEU A 249 -21.56 14.60 -12.97
C LEU A 249 -21.91 16.09 -12.74
N GLY A 250 -22.82 16.65 -13.53
CA GLY A 250 -23.26 18.04 -13.41
C GLY A 250 -24.23 18.32 -12.25
N ALA A 251 -24.81 17.29 -11.64
CA ALA A 251 -25.68 17.40 -10.48
C ALA A 251 -24.94 17.24 -9.15
N LEU A 252 -23.64 16.93 -9.18
CA LEU A 252 -22.80 16.79 -8.01
C LEU A 252 -22.39 18.16 -7.47
N ASP A 253 -22.41 18.30 -6.15
CA ASP A 253 -21.97 19.49 -5.46
C ASP A 253 -20.44 19.47 -5.28
N VAL A 254 -19.80 20.64 -5.37
CA VAL A 254 -18.36 20.75 -5.13
C VAL A 254 -18.13 20.84 -3.62
N LEU A 255 -17.44 19.86 -3.05
CA LEU A 255 -17.09 19.84 -1.62
C LEU A 255 -15.95 20.83 -1.32
N PHE A 256 -14.85 20.70 -2.06
CA PHE A 256 -13.72 21.62 -1.97
C PHE A 256 -13.00 21.69 -3.31
N LYS A 257 -12.23 22.76 -3.46
CA LYS A 257 -11.30 22.97 -4.58
C LYS A 257 -9.90 23.13 -4.03
N MET A 258 -8.94 22.51 -4.70
CA MET A 258 -7.54 22.61 -4.36
C MET A 258 -6.73 22.92 -5.61
N ASP A 259 -5.87 23.91 -5.46
CA ASP A 259 -5.20 24.59 -6.55
C ASP A 259 -3.69 24.48 -6.33
N SER A 260 -2.98 23.82 -7.25
CA SER A 260 -1.54 23.64 -7.18
C SER A 260 -0.86 24.26 -8.39
N SER A 261 -0.02 25.26 -8.16
CA SER A 261 0.83 25.86 -9.20
C SER A 261 2.20 25.21 -9.22
N PHE A 262 2.74 24.97 -10.41
CA PHE A 262 4.10 24.46 -10.58
C PHE A 262 4.72 25.03 -11.86
N THR A 263 6.04 25.10 -11.88
CA THR A 263 6.81 25.45 -13.07
C THR A 263 7.48 24.21 -13.64
N LEU A 264 7.46 24.09 -14.97
CA LEU A 264 8.07 22.99 -15.71
C LEU A 264 9.02 23.55 -16.76
N ILE A 265 10.16 22.90 -16.95
CA ILE A 265 11.00 23.10 -18.13
C ILE A 265 10.68 21.97 -19.11
N THR A 266 10.13 22.29 -20.28
CA THR A 266 9.62 21.29 -21.25
C THR A 266 10.72 20.51 -21.98
N GLY A 267 11.97 20.94 -21.87
CA GLY A 267 13.10 20.37 -22.59
C GLY A 267 14.43 20.88 -22.07
N GLU A 268 15.50 20.70 -22.83
CA GLU A 268 16.81 21.21 -22.45
C GLU A 268 16.90 22.71 -22.75
N LYS A 269 17.26 23.51 -21.73
CA LYS A 269 17.57 24.93 -21.96
C LYS A 269 18.81 25.00 -22.85
N PRO A 270 18.86 25.89 -23.86
CA PRO A 270 20.05 26.06 -24.69
C PRO A 270 21.22 26.44 -23.79
N ARG A 271 22.22 25.55 -23.71
CA ARG A 271 23.42 25.76 -22.91
C ARG A 271 24.51 26.37 -23.79
N SER A 272 25.35 27.19 -23.18
CA SER A 272 26.56 27.64 -23.85
C SER A 272 27.52 26.45 -24.00
N TRP A 273 28.21 26.38 -25.15
CA TRP A 273 29.21 25.34 -25.45
C TRP A 273 30.24 25.05 -24.33
N PRO A 274 30.70 26.03 -23.50
CA PRO A 274 31.66 25.73 -22.43
C PRO A 274 31.01 24.92 -21.29
N VAL A 275 29.73 25.17 -21.02
CA VAL A 275 28.97 24.47 -19.98
C VAL A 275 28.70 23.04 -20.41
N GLU A 276 28.43 22.80 -21.70
CA GLU A 276 28.29 21.45 -22.25
C GLU A 276 29.58 20.64 -22.15
N LEU A 277 30.73 21.23 -22.52
CA LEU A 277 32.03 20.57 -22.40
C LEU A 277 32.40 20.25 -20.95
N PHE A 278 32.10 21.18 -20.03
CA PHE A 278 32.32 20.96 -18.60
C PHE A 278 31.45 19.82 -18.08
N MET A 279 30.14 19.84 -18.36
CA MET A 279 29.21 18.79 -17.93
C MET A 279 29.54 17.44 -18.57
N TRP A 280 29.97 17.42 -19.83
CA TRP A 280 30.42 16.21 -20.50
C TRP A 280 31.68 15.63 -19.84
N SER A 281 32.64 16.50 -19.49
CA SER A 281 33.84 16.11 -18.75
C SER A 281 33.48 15.54 -17.36
N VAL A 282 32.64 16.26 -16.60
CA VAL A 282 32.15 15.84 -15.28
C VAL A 282 31.40 14.50 -15.38
N SER A 283 30.52 14.32 -16.37
CA SER A 283 29.80 13.07 -16.60
C SER A 283 30.73 11.91 -16.93
N LYS A 284 31.85 12.15 -17.62
CA LYS A 284 32.87 11.12 -17.91
C LYS A 284 33.67 10.76 -16.64
N PHE A 285 34.09 11.76 -15.86
CA PHE A 285 34.82 11.52 -14.61
C PHE A 285 33.96 10.86 -13.52
N LEU A 286 32.67 11.18 -13.45
CA LEU A 286 31.71 10.66 -12.47
C LEU A 286 30.83 9.53 -13.03
N CYS A 287 31.20 8.91 -14.15
CA CYS A 287 30.40 7.88 -14.81
C CYS A 287 30.06 6.71 -13.86
N VAL A 288 31.03 6.23 -13.08
CA VAL A 288 30.82 5.10 -12.15
C VAL A 288 29.92 5.48 -10.96
N PRO A 289 30.15 6.59 -10.23
CA PRO A 289 29.21 7.05 -9.20
C PRO A 289 27.80 7.33 -9.72
N ILE A 290 27.68 7.95 -10.90
CA ILE A 290 26.37 8.24 -11.52
C ILE A 290 25.65 6.95 -11.89
N TRP A 291 26.36 5.98 -12.47
CA TRP A 291 25.78 4.68 -12.82
C TRP A 291 25.34 3.90 -11.57
N CYS A 292 26.17 3.86 -10.52
CA CYS A 292 25.80 3.27 -9.24
C CYS A 292 24.57 3.96 -8.64
N TYR A 293 24.53 5.29 -8.64
CA TYR A 293 23.38 6.05 -8.16
C TYR A 293 22.12 5.76 -8.98
N GLN A 294 22.20 5.74 -10.32
CA GLN A 294 21.06 5.40 -11.18
C GLN A 294 20.54 3.97 -10.94
N LYS A 295 21.41 3.03 -10.54
CA LYS A 295 21.01 1.67 -10.18
C LYS A 295 20.50 1.54 -8.75
N LEU A 296 21.05 2.31 -7.80
CA LEU A 296 20.62 2.29 -6.39
C LEU A 296 19.38 3.14 -6.12
N ALA A 297 19.25 4.31 -6.75
CA ALA A 297 18.15 5.25 -6.56
C ALA A 297 16.75 4.60 -6.67
N PRO A 298 16.44 3.79 -7.70
CA PRO A 298 15.14 3.12 -7.79
C PRO A 298 14.94 2.01 -6.73
N LEU A 299 16.02 1.49 -6.14
CA LEU A 299 15.97 0.54 -5.02
C LEU A 299 15.76 1.23 -3.66
N LEU A 300 16.26 2.46 -3.51
CA LEU A 300 16.14 3.26 -2.29
C LEU A 300 14.80 4.01 -2.20
N ASN A 301 14.26 4.47 -3.32
CA ASN A 301 12.96 5.10 -3.41
C ASN A 301 12.12 4.32 -4.44
N PRO A 302 11.21 3.43 -4.01
CA PRO A 302 10.19 2.94 -4.90
C PRO A 302 9.24 4.11 -5.19
N ASP A 303 9.58 4.94 -6.18
CA ASP A 303 8.65 5.90 -6.72
C ASP A 303 7.43 5.12 -7.17
N VAL A 304 6.27 5.42 -6.57
CA VAL A 304 5.02 4.66 -6.78
C VAL A 304 4.48 4.85 -8.19
N PHE A 305 5.04 5.80 -8.93
CA PHE A 305 4.67 6.14 -10.29
C PHE A 305 5.48 5.31 -11.31
N PRO A 306 4.92 5.03 -12.50
CA PRO A 306 5.65 4.35 -13.55
C PRO A 306 6.87 5.18 -13.96
N MET A 307 7.95 4.48 -14.32
CA MET A 307 9.12 5.12 -14.91
C MET A 307 8.74 5.83 -16.21
N PHE A 308 9.26 7.04 -16.38
CA PHE A 308 9.18 7.80 -17.62
C PHE A 308 10.54 7.80 -18.31
N ASP A 309 10.53 7.99 -19.63
CA ASP A 309 11.74 8.03 -20.44
C ASP A 309 12.29 9.47 -20.49
N PRO A 310 13.45 9.77 -19.87
CA PRO A 310 13.99 11.13 -19.81
C PRO A 310 14.45 11.68 -21.17
N GLU A 311 14.59 10.81 -22.19
CA GLU A 311 14.93 11.24 -23.54
C GLU A 311 13.73 11.85 -24.27
N THR A 312 12.53 11.34 -24.02
CA THR A 312 11.31 11.70 -24.76
C THR A 312 10.24 12.39 -23.92
N GLU A 313 10.34 12.32 -22.60
CA GLU A 313 9.29 12.74 -21.68
C GLU A 313 9.84 13.53 -20.49
N VAL A 314 8.99 14.42 -19.98
CA VAL A 314 9.25 15.17 -18.76
C VAL A 314 8.10 14.96 -17.80
N ALA A 315 8.39 14.46 -16.60
CA ALA A 315 7.39 14.20 -15.58
C ALA A 315 7.45 15.22 -14.44
N VAL A 316 6.29 15.65 -13.96
CA VAL A 316 6.13 16.48 -12.76
C VAL A 316 5.17 15.79 -11.81
N VAL A 317 5.54 15.71 -10.53
CA VAL A 317 4.66 15.21 -9.48
C VAL A 317 4.12 16.39 -8.70
N THR A 318 2.80 16.49 -8.61
CA THR A 318 2.08 17.58 -7.94
C THR A 318 1.17 17.00 -6.86
N PRO A 319 1.04 17.65 -5.69
CA PRO A 319 0.06 17.26 -4.70
C PRO A 319 -1.35 17.68 -5.17
N VAL A 320 -2.32 16.76 -5.09
CA VAL A 320 -3.74 17.06 -5.40
C VAL A 320 -4.45 17.47 -4.13
N TYR A 321 -4.32 16.67 -3.08
CA TYR A 321 -4.76 17.01 -1.73
C TYR A 321 -3.79 16.35 -0.75
N SER A 322 -3.47 17.08 0.31
CA SER A 322 -2.76 16.58 1.48
C SER A 322 -3.70 16.65 2.67
N ASP A 323 -3.51 15.75 3.63
CA ASP A 323 -4.17 15.81 4.94
C ASP A 323 -5.71 15.80 4.90
N PHE A 324 -6.30 15.12 3.89
CA PHE A 324 -7.74 15.06 3.76
C PHE A 324 -8.33 13.97 4.67
N GLU A 325 -9.06 14.37 5.71
CA GLU A 325 -9.73 13.47 6.66
C GLU A 325 -11.26 13.51 6.50
N PRO A 326 -11.86 12.85 5.49
CA PRO A 326 -13.30 12.85 5.31
C PRO A 326 -13.99 12.11 6.46
N PRO A 327 -14.97 12.73 7.15
CA PRO A 327 -15.80 12.04 8.13
C PRO A 327 -16.46 10.80 7.53
N LEU A 328 -16.63 9.73 8.32
CA LEU A 328 -17.17 8.45 7.83
C LEU A 328 -18.54 8.57 7.15
N TYR A 329 -19.38 9.51 7.60
CA TYR A 329 -20.68 9.77 6.98
C TYR A 329 -20.55 10.42 5.60
N LEU A 330 -19.48 11.17 5.34
CA LEU A 330 -19.23 11.89 4.09
C LEU A 330 -18.61 10.98 3.02
N GLN A 331 -17.82 9.98 3.44
CA GLN A 331 -17.15 9.04 2.52
C GLN A 331 -18.05 8.41 1.44
N PRO A 332 -19.27 7.91 1.72
CA PRO A 332 -20.14 7.37 0.67
C PRO A 332 -20.74 8.43 -0.27
N HIS A 333 -20.68 9.71 0.10
CA HIS A 333 -21.15 10.82 -0.73
C HIS A 333 -20.08 11.27 -1.74
N LEU A 334 -18.81 10.94 -1.54
CA LEU A 334 -17.71 11.26 -2.45
C LEU A 334 -17.83 10.42 -3.73
N ARG A 335 -17.96 11.07 -4.90
CA ARG A 335 -18.28 10.37 -6.17
C ARG A 335 -17.29 10.58 -7.28
N ALA A 336 -16.71 11.76 -7.38
CA ALA A 336 -15.76 12.04 -8.44
C ALA A 336 -14.74 13.09 -8.01
N ILE A 337 -13.61 13.10 -8.70
CA ILE A 337 -12.61 14.16 -8.61
C ILE A 337 -12.39 14.68 -10.03
N ASN A 338 -12.59 15.98 -10.23
CA ASN A 338 -12.32 16.64 -11.49
C ASN A 338 -10.98 17.34 -11.42
N PHE A 339 -10.17 17.13 -12.44
CA PHE A 339 -8.85 17.70 -12.63
C PHE A 339 -8.86 18.56 -13.87
N THR A 340 -8.44 19.80 -13.74
CA THR A 340 -8.27 20.69 -14.89
C THR A 340 -6.92 21.37 -14.81
N LEU A 341 -6.12 21.12 -15.85
CA LEU A 341 -4.79 21.65 -16.00
C LEU A 341 -4.84 22.88 -16.89
N TYR A 342 -4.36 24.00 -16.35
CA TYR A 342 -4.22 25.26 -17.04
C TYR A 342 -2.75 25.61 -17.21
N GLN A 343 -2.46 26.26 -18.33
CA GLN A 343 -1.18 26.90 -18.61
C GLN A 343 -1.35 28.39 -18.38
N SER A 344 -0.47 28.97 -17.56
CA SER A 344 -0.43 30.41 -17.34
C SER A 344 0.17 31.08 -18.58
N GLU A 345 -0.61 31.92 -19.25
CA GLU A 345 -0.17 32.65 -20.44
C GLU A 345 0.71 33.86 -20.06
N GLU A 346 2.00 33.77 -20.40
CA GLU A 346 2.83 34.94 -20.72
C GLU A 346 3.09 34.92 -22.25
N GLY A 347 2.07 35.29 -23.04
CA GLY A 347 2.19 35.47 -24.50
C GLY A 347 1.57 34.37 -25.38
N LEU A 348 1.81 34.46 -26.69
CA LEU A 348 1.24 33.65 -27.79
C LEU A 348 1.86 32.24 -27.91
N GLN A 349 2.19 31.62 -26.78
CA GLN A 349 2.92 30.36 -26.75
C GLN A 349 2.01 29.15 -27.03
N PRO A 350 2.47 28.13 -27.80
CA PRO A 350 1.69 26.93 -28.05
C PRO A 350 1.48 26.10 -26.78
N LYS A 351 0.35 25.38 -26.70
CA LYS A 351 0.02 24.49 -25.58
C LYS A 351 1.03 23.36 -25.42
N VAL A 352 1.40 23.06 -24.18
CA VAL A 352 2.24 21.90 -23.88
C VAL A 352 1.47 20.60 -24.14
N ARG A 353 2.15 19.59 -24.70
CA ARG A 353 1.55 18.29 -25.01
C ARG A 353 1.63 17.34 -23.82
N LEU A 354 0.51 17.14 -23.13
CA LEU A 354 0.37 16.11 -22.09
C LEU A 354 0.22 14.73 -22.74
N ARG A 355 1.04 13.77 -22.33
CA ARG A 355 1.01 12.37 -22.83
C ARG A 355 0.25 11.44 -21.90
N ARG A 356 0.54 11.50 -20.60
CA ARG A 356 0.01 10.57 -19.61
C ARG A 356 -0.19 11.28 -18.28
N LEU A 357 -1.17 10.78 -17.53
CA LEU A 357 -1.50 11.30 -16.21
C LEU A 357 -1.79 10.12 -15.28
N HIS A 358 -1.08 10.10 -14.16
CA HIS A 358 -1.20 9.05 -13.15
C HIS A 358 -1.56 9.69 -11.81
N LEU A 359 -2.66 9.24 -11.22
CA LEU A 359 -3.05 9.64 -9.87
C LEU A 359 -2.66 8.53 -8.90
N HIS A 360 -1.82 8.84 -7.94
CA HIS A 360 -1.51 7.96 -6.81
C HIS A 360 -2.26 8.45 -5.58
N THR A 361 -3.04 7.58 -4.97
CA THR A 361 -3.77 7.90 -3.76
C THR A 361 -3.39 6.96 -2.64
N SER A 362 -3.05 7.54 -1.51
CA SER A 362 -2.60 6.84 -0.31
C SER A 362 -3.41 7.23 0.90
N VAL A 363 -3.49 6.29 1.84
CA VAL A 363 -4.17 6.49 3.13
C VAL A 363 -3.17 6.17 4.23
N GLU A 364 -2.91 7.16 5.07
CA GLU A 364 -2.21 6.93 6.33
C GLU A 364 -3.24 6.41 7.34
N LEU A 365 -3.25 5.08 7.46
CA LEU A 365 -4.04 4.38 8.47
C LEU A 365 -3.42 4.64 9.84
N SER A 366 -4.24 4.63 10.89
CA SER A 366 -3.74 4.68 12.27
C SER A 366 -3.66 3.28 12.89
N GLY A 367 -2.81 3.11 13.91
CA GLY A 367 -2.71 1.86 14.70
C GLY A 367 -1.97 0.72 13.97
N LEU A 368 -2.36 -0.53 14.23
CA LEU A 368 -1.69 -1.71 13.65
C LEU A 368 -1.74 -1.73 12.11
N ALA A 369 -2.81 -1.21 11.51
CA ALA A 369 -2.96 -1.15 10.06
C ALA A 369 -1.90 -0.25 9.41
N TYR A 370 -1.44 0.80 10.09
CA TYR A 370 -0.30 1.64 9.67
C TYR A 370 0.96 0.80 9.46
N TYR A 371 1.33 0.02 10.48
CA TYR A 371 2.55 -0.77 10.48
C TYR A 371 2.51 -1.89 9.42
N PHE A 372 1.36 -2.55 9.27
CA PHE A 372 1.18 -3.57 8.24
C PHE A 372 1.20 -2.99 6.82
N SER A 373 0.68 -1.78 6.61
CA SER A 373 0.66 -1.10 5.31
C SER A 373 2.03 -0.55 4.92
N ASN A 374 2.62 0.32 5.75
CA ASN A 374 3.85 1.05 5.40
C ASN A 374 5.11 0.20 5.54
N TYR A 375 5.14 -0.74 6.48
CA TYR A 375 6.33 -1.55 6.75
C TYR A 375 6.06 -3.03 6.53
N ALA A 376 5.80 -3.39 5.28
CA ALA A 376 5.32 -4.73 4.94
C ALA A 376 6.24 -5.86 5.45
N VAL A 377 7.55 -5.68 5.30
CA VAL A 377 8.55 -6.68 5.66
C VAL A 377 8.79 -6.72 7.17
N SER A 378 9.00 -5.56 7.82
CA SER A 378 9.31 -5.55 9.25
C SER A 378 8.11 -5.91 10.12
N SER A 379 6.89 -5.51 9.74
CA SER A 379 5.66 -5.94 10.43
C SER A 379 5.41 -7.44 10.31
N PHE A 380 5.70 -8.02 9.13
CA PHE A 380 5.60 -9.46 8.91
C PHE A 380 6.59 -10.24 9.78
N VAL A 381 7.87 -9.82 9.79
CA VAL A 381 8.91 -10.46 10.61
C VAL A 381 8.58 -10.32 12.10
N GLY A 382 8.17 -9.14 12.56
CA GLY A 382 7.78 -8.92 13.96
C GLY A 382 6.59 -9.78 14.39
N ALA A 383 5.54 -9.85 13.58
CA ALA A 383 4.38 -10.68 13.87
C ALA A 383 4.71 -12.19 13.86
N ALA A 384 5.56 -12.65 12.94
CA ALA A 384 6.00 -14.04 12.89
C ALA A 384 6.90 -14.40 14.08
N VAL A 385 7.80 -13.50 14.52
CA VAL A 385 8.60 -13.76 15.72
C VAL A 385 7.72 -13.83 16.96
N LEU A 386 6.77 -12.91 17.10
CA LEU A 386 5.85 -12.89 18.25
C LEU A 386 4.97 -14.15 18.30
N LEU A 387 4.37 -14.53 17.18
CA LEU A 387 3.61 -15.78 17.08
C LEU A 387 4.47 -17.01 17.34
N GLN A 388 5.73 -17.01 16.90
CA GLN A 388 6.66 -18.12 17.15
C GLN A 388 6.96 -18.28 18.64
N VAL A 389 7.19 -17.18 19.36
CA VAL A 389 7.44 -17.21 20.80
C VAL A 389 6.19 -17.72 21.55
N LEU A 390 5.00 -17.27 21.16
CA LEU A 390 3.75 -17.71 21.78
C LEU A 390 3.43 -19.18 21.51
N LEU A 391 3.46 -19.61 20.24
CA LEU A 391 3.18 -20.99 19.84
C LEU A 391 4.26 -21.96 20.34
N GLY A 392 5.53 -21.58 20.18
CA GLY A 392 6.66 -22.36 20.67
C GLY A 392 6.68 -22.48 22.19
N GLY A 393 6.39 -21.39 22.91
CA GLY A 393 6.26 -21.40 24.37
C GLY A 393 5.12 -22.29 24.85
N ALA A 394 3.93 -22.16 24.25
CA ALA A 394 2.79 -23.02 24.56
C ALA A 394 3.06 -24.50 24.27
N ALA A 395 3.72 -24.81 23.15
CA ALA A 395 4.08 -26.17 22.78
C ALA A 395 5.11 -26.78 23.74
N LEU A 396 6.10 -26.00 24.19
CA LEU A 396 7.05 -26.44 25.22
C LEU A 396 6.37 -26.73 26.55
N VAL A 397 5.47 -25.84 27.01
CA VAL A 397 4.71 -26.06 28.25
C VAL A 397 3.84 -27.32 28.13
N ALA A 398 3.18 -27.53 26.98
CA ALA A 398 2.39 -28.73 26.74
C ALA A 398 3.25 -30.00 26.73
N LEU A 399 4.44 -29.98 26.10
CA LEU A 399 5.36 -31.11 26.10
C LEU A 399 5.87 -31.45 27.51
N VAL A 400 6.22 -30.43 28.30
CA VAL A 400 6.64 -30.60 29.70
C VAL A 400 5.49 -31.15 30.54
N PHE A 401 4.27 -30.65 30.35
CA PHE A 401 3.08 -31.15 31.04
C PHE A 401 2.80 -32.62 30.70
N VAL A 402 2.83 -32.99 29.42
CA VAL A 402 2.66 -34.39 28.97
C VAL A 402 3.76 -35.28 29.56
N PHE A 403 5.00 -34.79 29.64
CA PHE A 403 6.10 -35.53 30.24
C PHE A 403 5.90 -35.75 31.76
N ILE A 404 5.46 -34.72 32.50
CA ILE A 404 5.20 -34.81 33.94
C ILE A 404 4.03 -35.76 34.22
N VAL A 405 2.92 -35.61 33.49
CA VAL A 405 1.74 -36.47 33.63
C VAL A 405 2.07 -37.92 33.24
N GLY A 406 2.76 -38.12 32.12
CA GLY A 406 3.21 -39.44 31.69
C GLY A 406 4.14 -40.12 32.70
N ARG A 407 5.02 -39.35 33.35
CA ARG A 407 5.87 -39.86 34.43
C ARG A 407 5.07 -40.22 35.68
N SER A 408 4.06 -39.42 36.05
CA SER A 408 3.19 -39.71 37.21
C SER A 408 2.36 -40.98 37.01
N TRP A 409 1.75 -41.14 35.82
CA TRP A 409 1.01 -42.35 35.46
C TRP A 409 1.91 -43.58 35.33
N GLY A 410 3.13 -43.41 34.80
CA GLY A 410 4.13 -44.48 34.75
C GLY A 410 4.61 -44.92 36.14
N ALA A 411 4.69 -43.98 37.10
CA ALA A 411 5.03 -44.29 38.49
C ALA A 411 3.89 -45.01 39.22
N GLU A 412 2.64 -44.63 38.98
CA GLU A 412 1.46 -45.35 39.50
C GLU A 412 1.35 -46.77 38.91
N LEU A 413 1.59 -46.95 37.61
CA LEU A 413 1.61 -48.26 36.97
C LEU A 413 2.74 -49.17 37.48
N MET A 414 3.90 -48.61 37.83
CA MET A 414 4.97 -49.39 38.46
C MET A 414 4.67 -49.75 39.92
N GLN A 415 3.94 -48.92 40.66
CA GLN A 415 3.44 -49.30 42.00
C GLN A 415 2.39 -50.40 41.91
N LEU A 416 1.48 -50.35 40.92
CA LEU A 416 0.46 -51.39 40.69
C LEU A 416 1.05 -52.73 40.25
N ASN A 417 2.20 -52.74 39.56
CA ASN A 417 2.92 -53.97 39.18
C ASN A 417 4.00 -54.41 40.20
N GLY A 418 4.31 -53.58 41.20
CA GLY A 418 5.37 -53.83 42.19
C GLY A 418 4.93 -54.57 43.45
N ASP A 419 3.65 -54.87 43.60
CA ASP A 419 3.07 -55.60 44.75
C ASP A 419 2.94 -57.12 44.51
N ALA A 420 3.72 -57.69 43.59
CA ALA A 420 3.92 -59.15 43.56
C ALA A 420 5.11 -59.50 44.48
N PRO A 421 4.88 -60.10 45.67
CA PRO A 421 5.99 -60.63 46.45
C PRO A 421 6.61 -61.79 45.68
N ASP A 422 7.90 -61.69 45.37
CA ASP A 422 8.73 -62.83 45.00
C ASP A 422 8.83 -63.75 46.22
N ASP A 423 7.83 -64.62 46.36
CA ASP A 423 7.86 -65.81 47.21
C ASP A 423 8.72 -66.87 46.47
N GLU A 424 10.05 -66.66 46.42
CA GLU A 424 10.99 -67.76 46.16
C GLU A 424 11.18 -68.55 47.46
N GLY A 425 10.15 -69.33 47.79
CA GLY A 425 10.25 -70.49 48.66
C GLY A 425 10.22 -71.76 47.81
N TYR A 426 11.40 -72.29 47.48
CA TYR A 426 11.83 -73.70 47.62
C TYR A 426 13.08 -74.01 46.80
#